data_AF-A0A679IMJ2-F1
#
_entry.id   AF-A0A679IMJ2-F1
#
_cell.length_a   1.000
_cell.length_b   1.000
_cell.length_c   1.000
_cell.angle_alpha   90.00
_cell.angle_beta   90.00
_cell.angle_gamma   90.00
#
_symmetry.space_group_name_H-M   'P 1'
#
loop_
_entity.id
_entity.type
_entity.pdbx_description
1 polymer ?
#
loop_
_entity_poly.entity_id
_entity_poly.type
_entity_poly.pdbx_seq_one_letter_code
_entity_poly.pdbx_strand_id
1 'polypeptide(L)'
;MSYVVPLFVHLLCAAFWVGGMATLHFAVRPSAVATLEPPLRLRMMVATLRRFFVGVDAAVTLLFVTGVAMILATGGFRGVHWRVEAMMGIAIVMAAIYVYIRASVFRALRHAVEQSAWPVAAARLDTVRQLVTVNLALGVAVFAVAVIGRAA
;
A
#
# COMPACT_ATOMS: atom_id res chain seq x y z
N MET A 1 13.24 26.42 3.85
CA MET A 1 12.75 25.86 2.56
C MET A 1 13.09 24.38 2.36
N SER A 2 14.16 23.85 2.98
CA SER A 2 14.66 22.48 2.78
C SER A 2 13.72 21.34 3.22
N TYR A 3 12.74 21.60 4.09
CA TYR A 3 11.77 20.61 4.58
C TYR A 3 10.56 20.39 3.65
N VAL A 4 10.24 21.37 2.81
CA VAL A 4 9.02 21.36 1.98
C VAL A 4 9.10 20.31 0.86
N VAL A 5 10.29 20.15 0.27
CA VAL A 5 10.51 19.18 -0.82
C VAL A 5 10.39 17.73 -0.32
N PRO A 6 11.07 17.31 0.77
CA PRO A 6 10.87 15.98 1.36
C PRO A 6 9.42 15.72 1.76
N LEU A 7 8.74 16.71 2.35
CA LEU A 7 7.33 16.57 2.73
C LEU A 7 6.43 16.37 1.50
N PHE A 8 6.65 17.14 0.43
CA PHE A 8 5.88 16.99 -0.80
C PHE A 8 6.04 15.59 -1.41
N VAL A 9 7.29 15.11 -1.51
CA VAL A 9 7.59 13.76 -2.00
C VAL A 9 6.96 12.70 -1.09
N HIS A 10 7.04 12.87 0.23
CA HIS A 10 6.45 11.97 1.21
C HIS A 10 4.93 11.85 1.04
N LEU A 11 4.24 12.99 0.89
CA LEU A 11 2.79 13.04 0.68
C LEU A 11 2.38 12.44 -0.68
N LEU A 12 3.16 12.68 -1.74
CA LEU A 12 2.92 12.04 -3.04
C LEU A 12 3.01 10.51 -2.94
N CYS A 13 4.01 9.99 -2.23
CA CYS A 13 4.16 8.54 -2.03
C CYS A 13 3.00 7.96 -1.22
N ALA A 14 2.60 8.65 -0.15
CA ALA A 14 1.46 8.24 0.68
C ALA A 14 0.14 8.25 -0.13
N ALA A 15 -0.09 9.32 -0.90
CA ALA A 15 -1.26 9.44 -1.76
C ALA A 15 -1.29 8.38 -2.88
N PHE A 16 -0.15 8.12 -3.53
CA PHE A 16 -0.05 7.07 -4.53
C PHE A 16 -0.35 5.69 -3.94
N TRP A 17 0.20 5.38 -2.77
CA TRP A 17 0.00 4.07 -2.15
C TRP A 17 -1.46 3.87 -1.70
N VAL A 18 -2.00 4.80 -0.90
CA VAL A 18 -3.36 4.69 -0.36
C VAL A 18 -4.42 4.88 -1.46
N GLY A 19 -4.26 5.89 -2.31
CA GLY A 19 -5.15 6.15 -3.44
C GLY A 19 -5.11 5.03 -4.49
N GLY A 20 -3.93 4.45 -4.73
CA GLY A 20 -3.78 3.28 -5.60
C GLY A 20 -4.50 2.05 -5.07
N MET A 21 -4.41 1.77 -3.77
CA MET A 21 -5.17 0.68 -3.14
C MET A 21 -6.68 0.90 -3.26
N ALA A 22 -7.16 2.13 -3.01
CA ALA A 22 -8.58 2.48 -3.18
C ALA A 22 -9.04 2.30 -4.63
N THR A 23 -8.26 2.77 -5.60
CA THR A 23 -8.56 2.65 -7.04
C THR A 23 -8.67 1.18 -7.47
N LEU A 24 -7.74 0.32 -7.01
CA LEU A 24 -7.80 -1.10 -7.30
C LEU A 24 -9.04 -1.78 -6.71
N HIS A 25 -9.45 -1.36 -5.50
CA HIS A 25 -10.57 -1.96 -4.79
C HIS A 25 -11.93 -1.53 -5.34
N PHE A 26 -12.11 -0.21 -5.59
CA PHE A 26 -13.39 0.39 -5.92
C PHE A 26 -13.64 0.56 -7.42
N ALA A 27 -12.59 0.68 -8.24
CA ALA A 27 -12.74 0.85 -9.68
C ALA A 27 -12.28 -0.38 -10.46
N VAL A 28 -10.99 -0.76 -10.35
CA VAL A 28 -10.40 -1.77 -11.23
C VAL A 28 -11.05 -3.14 -11.05
N ARG A 29 -11.24 -3.59 -9.80
CA ARG A 29 -11.83 -4.91 -9.54
C ARG A 29 -13.30 -4.99 -9.99
N PRO A 30 -14.21 -4.07 -9.63
CA PRO A 30 -15.58 -4.10 -10.12
C PRO A 30 -15.66 -4.09 -11.65
N SER A 31 -14.85 -3.26 -12.32
CA SER A 31 -14.77 -3.26 -13.79
C SER A 31 -14.31 -4.60 -14.34
N ALA A 32 -13.28 -5.23 -13.74
CA ALA A 32 -12.78 -6.53 -14.18
C ALA A 32 -13.80 -7.66 -13.92
N VAL A 33 -14.63 -7.57 -12.88
CA VAL A 33 -15.72 -8.52 -12.62
C VAL A 33 -16.86 -8.35 -13.63
N ALA A 34 -17.18 -7.12 -14.01
CA ALA A 34 -18.27 -6.82 -14.92
C ALA A 34 -17.94 -7.11 -16.39
N THR A 35 -16.66 -7.04 -16.79
CA THR A 35 -16.26 -7.05 -18.20
C THR A 35 -15.47 -8.28 -18.64
N LEU A 36 -14.92 -9.07 -17.70
CA LEU A 36 -14.01 -10.18 -18.03
C LEU A 36 -14.53 -11.51 -17.49
N GLU A 37 -14.37 -12.55 -18.31
CA GLU A 37 -14.58 -13.94 -17.89
C GLU A 37 -13.63 -14.36 -16.75
N PRO A 38 -13.99 -15.37 -15.95
CA PRO A 38 -13.26 -15.71 -14.72
C PRO A 38 -11.74 -15.94 -14.89
N PRO A 39 -11.26 -16.68 -15.91
CA PRO A 39 -9.81 -16.90 -16.11
C PRO A 39 -9.09 -15.63 -16.58
N LEU A 40 -9.72 -14.86 -17.49
CA LEU A 40 -9.14 -13.64 -18.04
C LEU A 40 -9.04 -12.54 -16.99
N ARG A 41 -10.05 -12.44 -16.12
CA ARG A 41 -10.05 -11.56 -14.95
C ARG A 41 -8.86 -11.83 -14.03
N LEU A 42 -8.56 -13.09 -13.72
CA LEU A 42 -7.43 -13.44 -12.85
C LEU A 42 -6.09 -13.07 -13.49
N ARG A 43 -5.91 -13.35 -14.78
CA ARG A 43 -4.70 -12.96 -15.54
C ARG A 43 -4.52 -11.44 -15.58
N MET A 44 -5.59 -10.70 -15.87
CA MET A 44 -5.57 -9.24 -15.87
C MET A 44 -5.22 -8.68 -14.49
N MET A 45 -5.84 -9.20 -13.42
CA MET A 45 -5.55 -8.77 -12.04
C MET A 45 -4.10 -9.04 -11.65
N VAL A 46 -3.53 -10.21 -11.98
CA VAL A 46 -2.11 -10.50 -11.74
C VAL A 46 -1.21 -9.51 -12.49
N ALA A 47 -1.51 -9.25 -13.76
CA ALA A 47 -0.72 -8.33 -14.58
C ALA A 47 -0.80 -6.88 -14.06
N THR A 48 -1.97 -6.46 -13.57
CA THR A 48 -2.18 -5.15 -12.96
C THR A 48 -1.45 -5.03 -11.63
N LEU A 49 -1.64 -5.99 -10.72
CA LEU A 49 -0.98 -6.03 -9.41
C LEU A 49 0.54 -6.05 -9.54
N ARG A 50 1.09 -6.77 -10.54
CA ARG A 50 2.54 -6.77 -10.79
C ARG A 50 3.09 -5.36 -11.03
N ARG A 51 2.43 -4.59 -11.90
CA ARG A 51 2.84 -3.22 -12.25
C ARG A 51 2.63 -2.27 -11.08
N PHE A 52 1.49 -2.41 -10.40
CA PHE A 52 1.18 -1.62 -9.22
C PHE A 52 2.20 -1.84 -8.11
N PHE A 53 2.58 -3.09 -7.82
CA PHE A 53 3.54 -3.39 -6.76
C PHE A 53 4.91 -2.79 -7.01
N VAL A 54 5.41 -2.75 -8.25
CA VAL A 54 6.68 -2.06 -8.58
C VAL A 54 6.60 -0.58 -8.21
N GLY A 55 5.49 0.09 -8.51
CA GLY A 55 5.27 1.48 -8.10
C GLY A 55 5.16 1.64 -6.58
N VAL A 56 4.48 0.71 -5.91
CA VAL A 56 4.34 0.71 -4.44
C VAL A 56 5.69 0.49 -3.77
N ASP A 57 6.56 -0.38 -4.28
CA ASP A 57 7.90 -0.57 -3.72
C ASP A 57 8.68 0.74 -3.71
N ALA A 58 8.70 1.44 -4.85
CA ALA A 58 9.36 2.73 -4.97
C ALA A 58 8.73 3.76 -4.00
N ALA A 59 7.40 3.82 -3.94
CA ALA A 59 6.68 4.75 -3.06
C ALA A 59 6.96 4.45 -1.58
N VAL A 60 6.91 3.18 -1.15
CA VAL A 60 7.17 2.77 0.23
C VAL A 60 8.61 3.08 0.62
N THR A 61 9.59 2.71 -0.21
CA THR A 61 11.00 3.02 0.06
C THR A 61 11.21 4.53 0.20
N LEU A 62 10.68 5.32 -0.73
CA LEU A 62 10.85 6.77 -0.71
C LEU A 62 10.10 7.43 0.47
N LEU A 63 8.95 6.89 0.86
CA LEU A 63 8.19 7.31 2.03
C LEU A 63 8.97 7.10 3.34
N PHE A 64 9.61 5.94 3.52
CA PHE A 64 10.47 5.69 4.69
C PHE A 64 11.71 6.57 4.69
N VAL A 65 12.41 6.69 3.55
CA VAL A 65 13.61 7.54 3.44
C VAL A 65 13.28 8.99 3.78
N THR A 66 12.23 9.54 3.17
CA THR A 66 11.78 10.92 3.44
C THR A 66 11.29 11.09 4.88
N GLY A 67 10.55 10.12 5.42
CA GLY A 67 10.06 10.15 6.80
C GLY A 67 11.19 10.20 7.83
N VAL A 68 12.19 9.31 7.69
CA VAL A 68 13.36 9.28 8.58
C VAL A 68 14.20 10.55 8.42
N ALA A 69 14.44 11.00 7.18
CA ALA A 69 15.18 12.25 6.94
C ALA A 69 14.50 13.46 7.61
N MET A 70 13.17 13.54 7.55
CA MET A 70 12.40 14.59 8.22
C MET A 70 12.52 14.52 9.75
N ILE A 71 12.46 13.32 10.35
CA ILE A 71 12.62 13.10 11.80
C ILE A 71 14.02 13.51 12.27
N LEU A 72 15.07 13.16 11.51
CA LEU A 72 16.45 13.53 11.83
C LEU A 72 16.66 15.05 11.72
N ALA A 73 16.06 15.68 10.71
CA ALA A 73 16.14 17.13 10.50
C ALA A 73 15.46 17.96 11.60
N THR A 74 14.45 17.41 12.29
CA THR A 74 13.76 18.09 13.41
C THR A 74 14.38 17.85 14.78
N GLY A 75 15.59 17.29 14.86
CA GLY A 75 16.30 17.07 16.13
C GLY A 75 16.19 15.64 16.67
N GLY A 76 15.75 14.68 15.84
CA GLY A 76 15.66 13.26 16.18
C GLY A 76 14.43 12.91 17.03
N PHE A 77 14.23 11.62 17.29
CA PHE A 77 13.04 11.06 17.97
C PHE A 77 12.72 11.70 19.34
N ARG A 78 13.69 12.31 20.02
CA ARG A 78 13.47 12.97 21.33
C ARG A 78 12.69 14.29 21.24
N GLY A 79 12.60 14.90 20.05
CA GLY A 79 11.86 16.15 19.81
C GLY A 79 10.54 15.97 19.07
N VAL A 80 10.13 14.73 18.78
CA VAL A 80 8.97 14.47 17.91
C VAL A 80 7.73 14.18 18.74
N HIS A 81 6.62 14.84 18.41
CA HIS A 81 5.32 14.57 19.01
C HIS A 81 4.89 13.10 18.81
N TRP A 82 4.17 12.55 19.79
CA TRP A 82 3.61 11.18 19.81
C TRP A 82 2.94 10.73 18.50
N ARG A 83 2.41 11.69 17.73
CA ARG A 83 1.77 11.46 16.42
C ARG A 83 2.70 10.83 15.40
N VAL A 84 3.97 11.25 15.34
CA VAL A 84 4.91 10.72 14.34
C VAL A 84 5.33 9.31 14.70
N GLU A 85 5.44 9.01 16.00
CA GLU A 85 5.65 7.63 16.49
C GLU A 85 4.45 6.75 16.13
N ALA A 86 3.22 7.24 16.33
CA ALA A 86 2.01 6.54 15.91
C ALA A 86 1.95 6.32 14.38
N MET A 87 2.26 7.35 13.59
CA MET A 87 2.32 7.24 12.12
C MET A 87 3.39 6.24 11.67
N MET A 88 4.57 6.24 12.29
CA MET A 88 5.64 5.29 12.00
C MET A 88 5.23 3.87 12.39
N GLY A 89 4.63 3.67 13.57
CA GLY A 89 4.14 2.37 14.02
C GLY A 89 3.11 1.78 13.06
N ILE A 90 2.13 2.59 12.63
CA ILE A 90 1.14 2.15 11.64
C ILE A 90 1.81 1.87 10.28
N ALA A 91 2.73 2.73 9.82
CA ALA A 91 3.44 2.53 8.57
C ALA A 91 4.27 1.23 8.55
N ILE A 92 4.89 0.87 9.68
CA ILE A 92 5.63 -0.41 9.82
C ILE A 92 4.67 -1.59 9.69
N VAL A 93 3.51 -1.54 10.36
CA VAL A 93 2.49 -2.60 10.24
C VAL A 93 1.99 -2.72 8.79
N MET A 94 1.69 -1.60 8.15
CA MET A 94 1.28 -1.54 6.74
C MET A 94 2.35 -2.12 5.80
N ALA A 95 3.62 -1.79 6.04
CA ALA A 95 4.74 -2.30 5.27
C ALA A 95 4.92 -3.81 5.48
N ALA A 96 4.78 -4.32 6.71
CA ALA A 96 4.85 -5.75 6.99
C ALA A 96 3.74 -6.53 6.27
N ILE A 97 2.50 -6.02 6.31
CA ILE A 97 1.37 -6.59 5.55
C ILE A 97 1.69 -6.60 4.05
N TYR A 98 2.19 -5.49 3.51
CA TYR A 98 2.56 -5.38 2.11
C TYR A 98 3.66 -6.37 1.70
N VAL A 99 4.73 -6.48 2.48
CA VAL A 99 5.82 -7.43 2.24
C VAL A 99 5.30 -8.87 2.26
N TYR A 100 4.41 -9.22 3.20
CA TYR A 100 3.77 -10.53 3.24
C TYR A 100 2.92 -10.82 2.00
N ILE A 101 2.10 -9.85 1.56
CA ILE A 101 1.33 -9.94 0.32
C ILE A 101 2.26 -10.21 -0.86
N ARG A 102 3.34 -9.44 -0.99
CA ARG A 102 4.25 -9.49 -2.15
C ARG A 102 5.09 -10.76 -2.19
N ALA A 103 5.68 -11.14 -1.05
CA ALA A 103 6.61 -12.26 -0.96
C ALA A 103 5.90 -13.62 -1.00
N SER A 104 4.72 -13.73 -0.38
CA SER A 104 4.00 -15.00 -0.24
C SER A 104 2.78 -15.08 -1.15
N VAL A 105 1.77 -14.25 -0.88
CA VAL A 105 0.43 -14.40 -1.49
C VAL A 105 0.44 -14.14 -2.99
N PHE A 106 1.12 -13.08 -3.43
CA PHE A 106 1.21 -12.70 -4.84
C PHE A 106 2.04 -13.70 -5.65
N ARG A 107 3.13 -14.22 -5.08
CA ARG A 107 3.93 -15.27 -5.71
C ARG A 107 3.11 -16.54 -5.91
N ALA A 108 2.36 -16.95 -4.88
CA ALA A 108 1.45 -18.10 -4.95
C ALA A 108 0.30 -17.88 -5.96
N LEU A 109 -0.28 -16.67 -5.99
CA LEU A 109 -1.31 -16.30 -6.97
C LEU A 109 -0.79 -16.40 -8.41
N ARG A 110 0.40 -15.84 -8.68
CA ARG A 110 1.00 -15.88 -10.01
C ARG A 110 1.24 -17.32 -10.46
N HIS A 111 1.80 -18.15 -9.57
CA HIS A 111 2.04 -19.56 -9.85
C HIS A 111 0.74 -20.34 -10.13
N ALA A 112 -0.31 -20.10 -9.35
CA ALA A 112 -1.62 -20.73 -9.59
C ALA A 112 -2.25 -20.32 -10.93
N VAL A 113 -2.04 -19.08 -11.37
CA VAL A 113 -2.49 -18.60 -12.69
C VAL A 113 -1.67 -19.23 -13.83
N GLU A 114 -0.36 -19.40 -13.65
CA GLU A 114 0.52 -20.08 -14.62
C GLU A 114 0.12 -21.56 -14.79
N GLN A 115 -0.24 -22.23 -13.70
CA GLN A 115 -0.72 -23.62 -13.71
C GLN A 115 -2.19 -23.77 -14.12
N SER A 116 -2.88 -22.68 -14.46
CA SER A 116 -4.33 -22.70 -14.73
C SER A 116 -5.18 -23.29 -13.59
N ALA A 117 -4.68 -23.22 -12.35
CA ALA A 117 -5.37 -23.66 -11.14
C ALA A 117 -6.36 -22.59 -10.66
N TRP A 118 -7.42 -22.35 -11.44
CA TRP A 118 -8.34 -21.21 -11.25
C TRP A 118 -8.98 -21.10 -9.87
N PRO A 119 -9.44 -22.20 -9.21
CA PRO A 119 -10.01 -22.10 -7.86
C PRO A 119 -8.98 -21.63 -6.83
N VAL A 120 -7.75 -22.14 -6.92
CA VAL A 120 -6.65 -21.75 -6.02
C VAL A 120 -6.25 -20.29 -6.27
N ALA A 121 -6.14 -19.89 -7.54
CA ALA A 121 -5.85 -18.51 -7.91
C ALA A 121 -6.92 -17.54 -7.40
N ALA A 122 -8.21 -17.89 -7.51
CA ALA A 122 -9.30 -17.08 -6.99
C ALA A 122 -9.23 -16.92 -5.46
N ALA A 123 -8.96 -18.00 -4.73
CA ALA A 123 -8.79 -17.95 -3.27
C ALA A 123 -7.61 -17.05 -2.86
N ARG A 124 -6.45 -17.16 -3.55
CA ARG A 124 -5.29 -16.29 -3.27
C ARG A 124 -5.56 -14.83 -3.59
N LEU A 125 -6.26 -14.54 -4.69
CA LEU A 125 -6.68 -13.18 -5.01
C LEU A 125 -7.61 -12.60 -3.94
N ASP A 126 -8.48 -13.42 -3.35
CA ASP A 126 -9.33 -12.98 -2.23
C ASP A 126 -8.50 -12.67 -0.97
N THR A 127 -7.48 -13.47 -0.66
CA THR A 127 -6.55 -13.15 0.43
C THR A 127 -5.82 -11.81 0.18
N VAL A 128 -5.35 -11.57 -1.05
CA VAL A 128 -4.75 -10.26 -1.41
C VAL A 128 -5.76 -9.15 -1.16
N ARG A 129 -7.02 -9.34 -1.58
CA ARG A 129 -8.08 -8.34 -1.39
C ARG A 129 -8.27 -8.00 0.08
N GLN A 130 -8.44 -9.00 0.94
CA GLN A 130 -8.69 -8.78 2.38
C GLN A 130 -7.52 -8.02 3.03
N LEU A 131 -6.28 -8.43 2.76
CA LEU A 131 -5.10 -7.77 3.31
C LEU A 131 -4.94 -6.34 2.78
N VAL A 132 -5.23 -6.09 1.49
CA VAL A 132 -5.24 -4.73 0.92
C VAL A 132 -6.35 -3.87 1.54
N THR A 133 -7.52 -4.42 1.85
CA THR A 133 -8.59 -3.68 2.55
C THR A 133 -8.17 -3.26 3.95
N VAL A 134 -7.55 -4.18 4.72
CA VAL A 134 -7.00 -3.84 6.03
C VAL A 134 -5.92 -2.77 5.90
N ASN A 135 -5.03 -2.91 4.92
CA ASN A 135 -3.96 -1.94 4.68
C ASN A 135 -4.50 -0.56 4.26
N LEU A 136 -5.58 -0.53 3.47
CA LEU A 136 -6.27 0.70 3.10
C LEU A 136 -6.88 1.40 4.32
N ALA A 137 -7.53 0.64 5.22
CA ALA A 137 -8.10 1.20 6.45
C ALA A 137 -7.02 1.79 7.36
N LEU A 138 -5.88 1.09 7.51
CA LEU A 138 -4.71 1.62 8.21
C LEU A 138 -4.17 2.89 7.54
N GLY A 139 -4.09 2.93 6.21
CA GLY A 139 -3.68 4.12 5.47
C GLY A 139 -4.58 5.33 5.72
N VAL A 140 -5.89 5.13 5.75
CA VAL A 140 -6.85 6.18 6.11
C VAL A 140 -6.65 6.63 7.56
N ALA A 141 -6.40 5.71 8.48
CA ALA A 141 -6.09 6.03 9.87
C ALA A 141 -4.81 6.88 10.00
N VAL A 142 -3.76 6.60 9.20
CA VAL A 142 -2.54 7.44 9.15
C VAL A 142 -2.88 8.87 8.74
N PHE A 143 -3.72 9.08 7.73
CA PHE A 143 -4.16 10.42 7.35
C PHE A 143 -4.95 11.11 8.46
N ALA A 144 -5.84 10.38 9.15
CA ALA A 144 -6.58 10.92 10.29
C ALA A 144 -5.63 11.37 11.41
N VAL A 145 -4.64 10.54 11.80
CA VAL A 145 -3.62 10.90 12.80
C VAL A 145 -2.78 12.11 12.35
N ALA A 146 -2.44 12.17 11.06
CA ALA A 146 -1.64 13.27 10.51
C ALA A 146 -2.37 14.62 10.54
N VAL A 147 -3.68 14.63 10.29
CA VAL A 147 -4.52 15.85 10.25
C VAL A 147 -5.04 16.22 11.63
N ILE A 148 -5.72 15.30 12.31
CA ILE A 148 -6.35 15.55 13.62
C ILE A 148 -5.28 15.85 14.66
N GLY A 149 -4.20 15.07 14.66
CA GLY A 149 -3.10 15.35 15.58
C GLY A 149 -2.43 16.70 15.33
N ARG A 150 -2.53 17.28 14.12
CA ARG A 150 -2.00 18.63 13.86
C ARG A 150 -2.86 19.73 14.48
N ALA A 151 -4.14 19.46 14.71
CA ALA A 151 -5.10 20.39 15.29
C ALA A 151 -5.22 20.28 16.83
N ALA A 152 -4.61 19.25 17.44
CA ALA A 152 -4.58 19.00 18.88
C ALA A 152 -3.18 19.25 19.45
#